data_AF-A0A151IMM3-F1
#
_entry.id   AF-A0A151IMM3-F1
#
_cell.length_a   1.000
_cell.length_b   1.000
_cell.length_c   1.000
_cell.angle_alpha   90.00
_cell.angle_beta   90.00
_cell.angle_gamma   90.00
#
_symmetry.space_group_name_H-M   'P 1'
#
loop_
_entity.id
_entity.type
_entity.pdbx_description
1 polymer ?
#
loop_
_entity_poly.entity_id
_entity_poly.type
_entity_poly.pdbx_seq_one_letter_code
_entity_poly.pdbx_strand_id
1 'polypeptide(L)'
;ELDLLDKFETIVAEQDIESQALIYVAGYVAHRFQYKYPQLGYKTKMISSSDDWLSCISRENCIYPTAEFLKTAEVTDAEFHKFHGNFFNLESKIFDKLSTIVCTKLQNTFPPEVIACLVRTRTYIRIRNINKKIAINNNQKKLKHICNIVT
;
A
#
# COMPACT_ATOMS: atom_id res chain seq x y z
N GLU A 1 2.22 22.38 -24.66
CA GLU A 1 3.06 21.20 -24.93
C GLU A 1 3.89 20.84 -23.70
N LEU A 2 4.72 21.74 -23.17
CA LEU A 2 5.49 21.54 -21.93
C LEU A 2 4.63 21.16 -20.70
N ASP A 3 3.51 21.86 -20.44
CA ASP A 3 2.61 21.56 -19.31
C ASP A 3 1.94 20.17 -19.40
N LEU A 4 1.79 19.62 -20.62
CA LEU A 4 1.21 18.28 -20.80
C LEU A 4 2.26 17.19 -20.54
N LEU A 5 3.51 17.44 -20.93
CA LEU A 5 4.65 16.56 -20.66
C LEU A 5 4.92 16.49 -19.15
N ASP A 6 4.97 17.62 -18.45
CA ASP A 6 5.20 17.66 -17.01
C ASP A 6 4.11 16.89 -16.24
N LYS A 7 2.84 17.03 -16.65
CA LYS A 7 1.72 16.27 -16.06
C LYS A 7 1.85 14.78 -16.31
N PHE A 8 2.23 14.39 -17.53
CA PHE A 8 2.44 13.00 -17.89
C PHE A 8 3.57 12.38 -17.07
N GLU A 9 4.72 13.04 -17.00
CA GLU A 9 5.89 12.61 -16.21
C GLU A 9 5.55 12.46 -14.74
N THR A 10 4.79 13.40 -14.17
CA THR A 10 4.36 13.35 -12.76
C THR A 10 3.47 12.13 -12.50
N ILE A 11 2.48 11.87 -13.36
CA ILE A 11 1.57 10.72 -13.21
C ILE A 11 2.34 9.40 -13.32
N VAL A 12 3.26 9.30 -14.27
CA VAL A 12 4.09 8.10 -14.46
C VAL A 12 4.97 7.85 -13.24
N ALA A 13 5.61 8.90 -12.70
CA ALA A 13 6.43 8.78 -11.50
C ALA A 13 5.60 8.37 -10.26
N GLU A 14 4.40 8.92 -10.09
CA GLU A 14 3.50 8.53 -8.99
C GLU A 14 3.08 7.06 -9.09
N GLN A 15 2.73 6.59 -10.29
CA GLN A 15 2.35 5.19 -10.54
C GLN A 15 3.51 4.22 -10.27
N ASP A 16 4.73 4.57 -10.67
CA ASP A 16 5.91 3.76 -10.38
C ASP A 16 6.15 3.68 -8.86
N ILE A 17 6.13 4.81 -8.15
CA ILE A 17 6.29 4.84 -6.69
C ILE A 17 5.25 3.96 -5.99
N GLU A 18 3.99 4.03 -6.41
CA GLU A 18 2.92 3.19 -5.84
C GLU A 18 3.15 1.70 -6.12
N SER A 19 3.57 1.34 -7.33
CA SER A 19 3.92 -0.03 -7.72
C SER A 19 5.07 -0.58 -6.86
N GLN A 20 6.16 0.18 -6.74
CA GLN A 20 7.32 -0.18 -5.93
C GLN A 20 6.97 -0.32 -4.44
N ALA A 21 6.16 0.59 -3.91
CA ALA A 21 5.68 0.53 -2.54
C ALA A 21 4.78 -0.70 -2.29
N LEU A 22 3.99 -1.10 -3.28
CA LEU A 22 3.13 -2.28 -3.18
C LEU A 22 3.94 -3.57 -3.07
N ILE A 23 5.05 -3.70 -3.81
CA ILE A 23 5.99 -4.83 -3.67
C ILE A 23 6.47 -4.94 -2.22
N TYR A 24 6.88 -3.80 -1.62
CA TYR A 24 7.31 -3.77 -0.22
C TYR A 24 6.20 -4.17 0.75
N VAL A 25 4.97 -3.68 0.54
CA VAL A 25 3.81 -4.04 1.38
C VAL A 25 3.47 -5.52 1.27
N ALA A 26 3.47 -6.08 0.06
CA ALA A 26 3.26 -7.50 -0.17
C ALA A 26 4.37 -8.33 0.50
N GLY A 27 5.63 -7.92 0.36
CA GLY A 27 6.78 -8.52 1.03
C GLY A 27 6.66 -8.51 2.56
N TYR A 28 6.20 -7.41 3.15
CA TYR A 28 5.93 -7.32 4.59
C TYR A 28 4.85 -8.32 5.04
N VAL A 29 3.76 -8.47 4.29
CA VAL A 29 2.72 -9.45 4.62
C VAL A 29 3.25 -10.88 4.46
N ALA A 30 3.99 -11.17 3.38
CA ALA A 30 4.62 -12.47 3.17
C ALA A 30 5.55 -12.84 4.34
N HIS A 31 6.37 -11.89 4.80
CA HIS A 31 7.22 -12.05 5.99
C HIS A 31 6.42 -12.41 7.24
N ARG A 32 5.30 -11.70 7.50
CA ARG A 32 4.45 -11.96 8.68
C ARG A 32 3.91 -13.38 8.74
N PHE A 33 3.72 -14.01 7.58
CA PHE A 33 3.18 -15.35 7.45
C PHE A 33 4.23 -16.39 7.00
N GLN A 34 5.50 -16.02 6.94
CA GLN A 34 6.54 -16.84 6.31
C GLN A 34 6.63 -18.25 6.88
N TYR A 35 6.42 -18.41 8.19
CA TYR A 35 6.44 -19.72 8.84
C TYR A 35 5.25 -20.62 8.46
N LYS A 36 4.07 -20.02 8.23
CA LYS A 36 2.83 -20.76 7.93
C LYS A 36 2.62 -20.96 6.43
N TYR A 37 3.03 -19.97 5.64
CA TYR A 37 2.86 -19.90 4.20
C TYR A 37 4.16 -19.44 3.52
N PRO A 38 5.22 -20.29 3.52
CA PRO A 38 6.51 -19.93 2.93
C PRO A 38 6.42 -19.65 1.42
N GLN A 39 5.41 -20.16 0.73
CA GLN A 39 5.16 -19.93 -0.69
C GLN A 39 4.73 -18.49 -1.04
N LEU A 40 4.49 -17.63 -0.04
CA LEU A 40 4.11 -16.22 -0.29
C LEU A 40 5.28 -15.37 -0.79
N GLY A 41 6.53 -15.77 -0.52
CA GLY A 41 7.70 -15.01 -0.91
C GLY A 41 9.00 -15.58 -0.37
N TYR A 42 10.10 -15.12 -0.95
CA TYR A 42 11.45 -15.60 -0.66
C TYR A 42 12.33 -14.46 -0.15
N LYS A 43 13.39 -14.79 0.60
CA LYS A 43 14.37 -13.76 0.99
C LYS A 43 15.03 -13.19 -0.27
N THR A 44 15.30 -11.90 -0.29
CA THR A 44 15.93 -11.22 -1.44
C THR A 44 17.28 -11.84 -1.84
N LYS A 45 18.05 -12.40 -0.89
CA LYS A 45 19.27 -13.16 -1.22
C LYS A 45 19.08 -14.49 -1.95
N MET A 46 17.86 -15.03 -1.97
CA MET A 46 17.52 -16.30 -2.60
C MET A 46 17.03 -16.13 -4.03
N ILE A 47 16.85 -14.89 -4.48
CA ILE A 47 16.38 -14.55 -5.82
C ILE A 47 17.44 -13.74 -6.54
N SER A 48 17.40 -13.75 -7.86
CA SER A 48 18.19 -12.81 -8.67
C SER A 48 17.71 -11.39 -8.37
N SER A 49 18.66 -10.46 -8.22
CA SER A 49 18.35 -9.04 -8.08
C SER A 49 17.53 -8.55 -9.27
N SER A 50 16.39 -7.92 -9.00
CA SER A 50 15.60 -7.18 -9.98
C SER A 50 15.90 -5.69 -9.89
N ASP A 51 15.59 -4.97 -10.98
CA ASP A 51 15.68 -3.51 -11.03
C ASP A 51 14.44 -2.89 -10.38
N ASP A 52 14.35 -3.03 -9.06
CA ASP A 52 13.25 -2.52 -8.25
C ASP A 52 13.77 -1.92 -6.94
N TRP A 53 12.95 -1.09 -6.32
CA TRP A 53 13.32 -0.35 -5.12
C TRP A 53 13.59 -1.28 -3.93
N LEU A 54 12.83 -2.37 -3.78
CA LEU A 54 13.01 -3.31 -2.68
C LEU A 54 14.35 -4.05 -2.81
N SER A 55 14.71 -4.50 -4.00
CA SER A 55 16.02 -5.10 -4.29
C SER A 55 17.16 -4.12 -3.96
N CYS A 56 16.99 -2.84 -4.27
CA CYS A 56 17.97 -1.79 -3.95
C CYS A 56 18.14 -1.55 -2.44
N ILE A 57 17.04 -1.49 -1.68
CA ILE A 57 17.11 -1.17 -0.24
C ILE A 57 17.36 -2.38 0.66
N SER A 58 17.16 -3.59 0.13
CA SER A 58 17.25 -4.80 0.92
C SER A 58 18.69 -5.15 1.28
N ARG A 59 18.94 -5.38 2.56
CA ARG A 59 20.16 -6.03 3.05
C ARG A 59 19.94 -7.54 3.11
N GLU A 60 19.60 -8.15 1.97
CA GLU A 60 19.47 -9.60 1.74
C GLU A 60 18.34 -10.35 2.48
N ASN A 61 17.69 -9.72 3.47
CA ASN A 61 16.75 -10.40 4.37
C ASN A 61 15.31 -9.91 4.26
N CYS A 62 15.01 -8.94 3.38
CA CYS A 62 13.62 -8.62 3.07
C CYS A 62 12.98 -9.83 2.37
N ILE A 63 11.66 -9.97 2.52
CA ILE A 63 10.91 -10.95 1.74
C ILE A 63 10.42 -10.28 0.46
N TYR A 64 10.80 -10.85 -0.67
CA TYR A 64 10.28 -10.51 -1.98
C TYR A 64 9.06 -11.40 -2.26
N PRO A 65 7.89 -10.81 -2.56
CA PRO A 65 6.66 -11.59 -2.78
C PRO A 65 6.78 -12.43 -4.05
N THR A 66 6.09 -13.58 -4.10
CA THR A 66 5.92 -14.30 -5.37
C THR A 66 5.05 -13.50 -6.33
N ALA A 67 5.17 -13.74 -7.64
CA ALA A 67 4.37 -13.06 -8.65
C ALA A 67 2.85 -13.24 -8.40
N GLU A 68 2.42 -14.44 -8.01
CA GLU A 68 1.03 -14.73 -7.67
C GLU A 68 0.55 -13.92 -6.45
N PHE A 69 1.40 -13.80 -5.43
CA PHE A 69 1.05 -13.04 -4.23
C PHE A 69 1.09 -11.54 -4.46
N LEU A 70 2.01 -11.04 -5.28
CA LEU A 70 2.02 -9.64 -5.72
C LEU A 70 0.75 -9.32 -6.51
N LYS A 71 0.32 -10.21 -7.42
CA LYS A 71 -0.94 -10.05 -8.15
C LYS A 71 -2.16 -9.96 -7.22
N THR A 72 -2.13 -10.72 -6.14
CA THR A 72 -3.14 -10.67 -5.07
C THR A 72 -3.13 -9.32 -4.34
N ALA A 73 -1.95 -8.75 -4.08
CA ALA A 73 -1.82 -7.42 -3.49
C ALA A 73 -2.37 -6.33 -4.43
N GLU A 74 -2.11 -6.41 -5.74
CA GLU A 74 -2.67 -5.50 -6.75
C GLU A 74 -4.21 -5.53 -6.76
N VAL A 75 -4.80 -6.74 -6.76
CA VAL A 75 -6.26 -6.90 -6.72
C VAL A 75 -6.82 -6.36 -5.40
N THR A 76 -6.12 -6.60 -4.29
CA THR A 76 -6.52 -6.07 -2.98
C THR A 76 -6.52 -4.55 -2.98
N ASP A 77 -5.49 -3.92 -3.54
CA ASP A 77 -5.39 -2.46 -3.59
C ASP A 77 -6.42 -1.83 -4.54
N ALA A 78 -6.70 -2.46 -5.68
CA ALA A 78 -7.76 -2.03 -6.58
C ALA A 78 -9.15 -2.09 -5.92
N GLU A 79 -9.48 -3.21 -5.26
CA GLU A 79 -10.76 -3.34 -4.53
C GLU A 79 -10.82 -2.41 -3.31
N PHE A 80 -9.69 -2.16 -2.65
CA PHE A 80 -9.61 -1.18 -1.57
C PHE A 80 -9.97 0.23 -2.06
N HIS A 81 -9.42 0.67 -3.19
CA HIS A 81 -9.75 1.96 -3.79
C HIS A 81 -11.21 2.02 -4.23
N LYS A 82 -11.74 0.95 -4.83
CA LYS A 82 -13.16 0.88 -5.22
C LYS A 82 -14.10 0.94 -4.02
N PHE A 83 -13.77 0.23 -2.93
CA PHE A 83 -14.62 0.12 -1.75
C PHE A 83 -14.65 1.41 -0.91
N HIS A 84 -13.55 2.16 -0.88
CA HIS A 84 -13.40 3.36 -0.04
C HIS A 84 -13.51 4.67 -0.82
N GLY A 85 -13.12 4.69 -2.10
CA GLY A 85 -12.98 5.93 -2.88
C GLY A 85 -11.96 6.88 -2.25
N ASN A 86 -12.29 8.17 -2.17
CA ASN A 86 -11.43 9.22 -1.61
C ASN A 86 -11.45 9.31 -0.07
N PHE A 87 -12.43 8.68 0.59
CA PHE A 87 -12.56 8.66 2.06
C PHE A 87 -12.58 7.22 2.58
N PHE A 88 -12.86 7.01 3.87
CA PHE A 88 -13.20 5.68 4.35
C PHE A 88 -14.70 5.46 4.24
N ASN A 89 -15.07 4.28 3.74
CA ASN A 89 -16.44 3.79 3.86
C ASN A 89 -16.78 3.68 5.35
N LEU A 90 -17.96 4.20 5.74
CA LEU A 90 -18.42 4.31 7.13
C LEU A 90 -19.26 3.12 7.60
N GLU A 91 -19.39 2.10 6.75
CA GLU A 91 -20.08 0.86 7.10
C GLU A 91 -19.42 0.13 8.28
N SER A 92 -20.20 -0.70 8.97
CA SER A 92 -19.64 -1.60 9.98
C SER A 92 -18.83 -2.73 9.33
N LYS A 93 -17.80 -3.20 10.06
CA LYS A 93 -16.96 -4.35 9.69
C LYS A 93 -16.28 -4.21 8.31
N ILE A 94 -15.77 -3.01 8.00
CA ILE A 94 -15.12 -2.72 6.71
C ILE A 94 -13.98 -3.70 6.37
N PHE A 95 -13.21 -4.15 7.37
CA PHE A 95 -12.11 -5.08 7.15
C PHE A 95 -12.61 -6.43 6.65
N ASP A 96 -13.63 -6.99 7.30
CA ASP A 96 -14.19 -8.30 6.96
C ASP A 96 -14.88 -8.27 5.60
N LYS A 97 -15.64 -7.20 5.33
CA LYS A 97 -16.33 -6.99 4.05
C LYS A 97 -15.35 -6.92 2.90
N LEU A 98 -14.34 -6.06 3.00
CA LEU A 98 -13.34 -5.91 1.95
C LEU A 98 -12.52 -7.19 1.78
N SER A 99 -12.14 -7.86 2.87
CA SER A 99 -11.44 -9.15 2.79
C SER A 99 -12.29 -10.20 2.07
N THR A 100 -13.59 -10.27 2.37
CA THR A 100 -14.52 -11.19 1.70
C THR A 100 -14.65 -10.90 0.20
N ILE A 101 -14.75 -9.62 -0.19
CA ILE A 101 -14.78 -9.20 -1.60
C ILE A 101 -13.53 -9.69 -2.33
N VAL A 102 -12.35 -9.44 -1.75
CA VAL A 102 -11.07 -9.82 -2.35
C VAL A 102 -10.93 -11.34 -2.42
N CYS A 103 -11.24 -12.07 -1.34
CA CYS A 103 -11.21 -13.53 -1.32
C CYS A 103 -12.11 -14.12 -2.41
N THR A 104 -13.33 -13.60 -2.56
CA THR A 104 -14.28 -14.05 -3.59
C THR A 104 -13.75 -13.77 -5.00
N LYS A 105 -13.21 -12.57 -5.23
CA LYS A 105 -12.65 -12.18 -6.53
C LYS A 105 -11.44 -13.03 -6.93
N LEU A 106 -10.65 -13.45 -5.95
CA LEU A 106 -9.48 -14.31 -6.11
C LEU A 106 -9.81 -15.80 -5.99
N GLN A 107 -11.08 -16.18 -5.94
CA GLN A 107 -11.52 -17.59 -5.84
C GLN A 107 -10.86 -18.34 -4.66
N ASN A 108 -10.57 -17.63 -3.57
CA ASN A 108 -9.89 -18.15 -2.38
C ASN A 108 -8.50 -18.77 -2.63
N THR A 109 -7.75 -18.29 -3.63
CA THR A 109 -6.36 -18.74 -3.88
C THR A 109 -5.45 -18.65 -2.66
N PHE A 110 -5.64 -17.62 -1.83
CA PHE A 110 -4.86 -17.41 -0.60
C PHE A 110 -5.74 -17.49 0.65
N PRO A 111 -5.16 -17.91 1.80
CA PRO A 111 -5.88 -17.99 3.07
C PRO A 111 -6.49 -16.64 3.48
N PRO A 112 -7.73 -16.61 4.00
CA PRO A 112 -8.42 -15.37 4.35
C PRO A 112 -7.64 -14.46 5.32
N GLU A 113 -6.86 -15.02 6.24
CA GLU A 113 -6.07 -14.23 7.19
C GLU A 113 -4.91 -13.45 6.53
N VAL A 114 -4.39 -13.96 5.41
CA VAL A 114 -3.34 -13.30 4.63
C VAL A 114 -3.95 -12.10 3.91
N ILE A 115 -5.11 -12.30 3.26
CA ILE A 115 -5.88 -11.23 2.62
C ILE A 115 -6.30 -10.17 3.64
N ALA A 116 -6.82 -10.57 4.79
CA ALA A 116 -7.18 -9.66 5.87
C ALA A 116 -5.97 -8.87 6.40
N CYS A 117 -4.76 -9.43 6.32
CA CYS A 117 -3.54 -8.70 6.67
C CYS A 117 -3.16 -7.64 5.63
N LEU A 118 -3.30 -7.93 4.33
CA LEU A 118 -3.12 -6.93 3.26
C LEU A 118 -4.10 -5.77 3.45
N VAL A 119 -5.39 -6.08 3.62
CA VAL A 119 -6.44 -5.08 3.85
C VAL A 119 -6.13 -4.22 5.07
N ARG A 120 -5.83 -4.81 6.23
CA ARG A 120 -5.48 -4.06 7.45
C ARG A 120 -4.25 -3.18 7.26
N THR A 121 -3.23 -3.70 6.59
CA THR A 121 -1.98 -2.96 6.34
C THR A 121 -2.25 -1.73 5.47
N ARG A 122 -3.02 -1.89 4.38
CA ARG A 122 -3.40 -0.79 3.50
C ARG A 122 -4.25 0.26 4.22
N THR A 123 -5.25 -0.17 5.00
CA THR A 123 -6.06 0.72 5.84
C THR A 123 -5.19 1.54 6.80
N TYR A 124 -4.25 0.89 7.50
CA TYR A 124 -3.38 1.57 8.45
C TYR A 124 -2.48 2.62 7.77
N ILE A 125 -1.90 2.28 6.61
CA ILE A 125 -1.12 3.22 5.79
C ILE A 125 -1.98 4.44 5.42
N ARG A 126 -3.20 4.23 4.95
CA ARG A 126 -4.11 5.32 4.58
C ARG A 126 -4.50 6.20 5.78
N ILE A 127 -4.82 5.61 6.94
CA ILE A 127 -5.09 6.36 8.17
C ILE A 127 -3.87 7.21 8.53
N ARG A 128 -2.67 6.64 8.51
CA ARG A 128 -1.43 7.36 8.82
C ARG A 128 -1.22 8.54 7.87
N ASN A 129 -1.48 8.36 6.58
CA ASN A 129 -1.38 9.44 5.60
C ASN A 129 -2.41 10.54 5.83
N ILE A 130 -3.66 10.20 6.15
CA ILE A 130 -4.70 11.18 6.51
C ILE A 130 -4.29 11.95 7.77
N ASN A 131 -3.84 11.27 8.82
CA ASN A 131 -3.41 11.91 10.07
C ASN A 131 -2.23 12.87 9.85
N LYS A 132 -1.26 12.49 9.00
CA LYS A 132 -0.16 13.40 8.60
C LYS A 132 -0.70 14.66 7.90
N LYS A 133 -1.63 14.51 6.96
CA LYS A 133 -2.26 15.66 6.27
C LYS A 133 -3.01 16.58 7.23
N ILE A 134 -3.76 16.01 8.18
CA ILE A 134 -4.46 16.78 9.23
C ILE A 134 -3.46 17.56 10.09
N ALA A 135 -2.37 16.93 10.53
CA ALA A 135 -1.34 17.59 11.35
C ALA A 135 -0.69 18.77 10.60
N ILE A 136 -0.36 18.60 9.33
CA ILE A 136 0.21 19.67 8.49
C ILE A 136 -0.78 20.83 8.36
N ASN A 137 -2.05 20.54 8.05
CA ASN A 137 -3.08 21.57 7.90
C ASN A 137 -3.32 22.35 9.21
N ASN A 138 -3.32 21.67 10.35
CA ASN A 138 -3.47 22.31 11.65
C ASN A 138 -2.29 23.24 11.97
N ASN A 139 -1.07 22.83 11.66
CA ASN A 139 0.12 23.67 11.83
C ASN A 139 0.07 24.92 10.94
N GLN A 140 -0.36 24.77 9.68
CA GLN A 140 -0.54 25.91 8.77
C GLN A 140 -1.60 26.89 9.27
N LYS A 141 -2.73 26.39 9.79
CA LYS A 141 -3.78 27.25 10.40
C LYS A 141 -3.24 28.00 11.63
N LYS A 142 -2.45 27.34 12.47
CA LYS A 142 -1.81 27.96 13.65
C LYS A 142 -0.85 29.08 13.23
N LEU A 143 0.00 28.84 12.22
CA LEU A 143 0.91 29.86 11.69
C LEU A 143 0.17 31.07 11.11
N LYS A 144 -0.87 30.84 10.30
CA LYS A 144 -1.71 31.93 9.77
C LYS A 144 -2.36 32.75 10.88
N HIS A 145 -2.87 32.09 11.92
CA HIS A 145 -3.46 32.78 13.07
C HIS A 145 -2.41 33.63 13.81
N ILE A 146 -1.18 33.14 13.98
CA ILE A 146 -0.10 33.91 14.61
C ILE A 146 0.26 35.12 13.75
N CYS A 147 0.45 34.95 12.44
CA CYS A 147 0.74 36.08 11.53
C CYS A 147 -0.35 37.15 11.58
N ASN A 148 -1.62 36.76 11.62
CA ASN A 148 -2.75 37.70 11.68
C ASN A 148 -2.91 38.42 13.03
N ILE A 149 -2.30 37.93 14.12
CA ILE A 149 -2.28 38.65 15.42
C ILE A 149 -1.13 39.66 15.46
N VAL A 150 -0.04 39.40 14.75
CA VAL A 150 1.21 40.18 14.82
C VAL A 150 1.22 41.37 13.85
N THR A 151 0.30 41.40 12.89
CA THR A 151 0.00 42.55 12.00
C THR A 151 -1.18 43.35 12.52
#